data_AF-A0A1Z8X9Q4-F1
#
_entry.id   AF-A0A1Z8X9Q4-F1
#
_cell.length_a   1.000
_cell.length_b   1.000
_cell.length_c   1.000
_cell.angle_alpha   90.00
_cell.angle_beta   90.00
_cell.angle_gamma   90.00
#
_symmetry.space_group_name_H-M   'P 1'
#
loop_
_entity.id
_entity.type
_entity.pdbx_description
1 polymer ?
#
loop_
_entity_poly.entity_id
_entity_poly.type
_entity_poly.pdbx_seq_one_letter_code
_entity_poly.pdbx_strand_id
1 'polypeptide(L)'
;MKENNNFEDVCHDWFEKQVESTDSSTLSKLNRARHKALESIDKKSNLKITKFILPVTSTAFIFFLSLNIMQFEENKENSLAFDAPVTDIEIILSEESLDMIEQIEFYSWLEEQDDIDLIQKYLQEVG
;
A
#
# COMPACT_ATOMS: atom_id res chain seq x y z
N MET A 1 53.79 -3.41 -35.24
CA MET A 1 52.33 -3.28 -35.29
C MET A 1 51.69 -4.68 -35.24
N LYS A 2 51.48 -5.24 -34.04
CA LYS A 2 50.77 -6.52 -33.83
C LYS A 2 50.01 -6.57 -32.48
N GLU A 3 49.94 -5.45 -31.77
CA GLU A 3 49.51 -5.41 -30.37
C GLU A 3 47.99 -5.11 -30.21
N ASN A 4 47.38 -4.40 -31.18
CA ASN A 4 45.98 -3.98 -31.08
C ASN A 4 44.97 -5.14 -31.07
N ASN A 5 45.23 -6.22 -31.83
CA ASN A 5 44.29 -7.34 -31.93
C ASN A 5 44.17 -8.12 -30.62
N ASN A 6 45.27 -8.19 -29.84
CA ASN A 6 45.29 -8.93 -28.58
C ASN A 6 44.50 -8.21 -27.47
N PHE A 7 44.46 -6.88 -27.50
CA PHE A 7 43.68 -6.12 -26.53
C PHE A 7 42.17 -6.24 -26.79
N GLU A 8 41.77 -6.20 -28.06
CA GLU A 8 40.37 -6.34 -28.45
C GLU A 8 39.80 -7.71 -28.07
N ASP A 9 40.56 -8.78 -28.31
CA ASP A 9 40.19 -10.15 -27.92
C ASP A 9 40.04 -10.28 -26.39
N VAL A 10 40.96 -9.71 -25.62
CA VAL A 10 40.90 -9.75 -24.13
C VAL A 10 39.70 -8.97 -23.58
N CYS A 11 39.38 -7.81 -24.18
CA CYS A 11 38.21 -7.03 -23.79
C CYS A 11 36.90 -7.75 -24.11
N HIS A 12 36.82 -8.40 -25.28
CA HIS A 12 35.66 -9.16 -25.70
C HIS A 12 35.40 -10.35 -24.77
N ASP A 13 36.43 -11.15 -24.49
CA ASP A 13 36.34 -12.31 -23.58
C ASP A 13 35.94 -11.90 -22.17
N TRP A 14 36.47 -10.78 -21.67
CA TRP A 14 36.09 -10.27 -20.35
C TRP A 14 34.63 -9.82 -20.32
N PHE A 15 34.16 -9.13 -21.37
CA PHE A 15 32.79 -8.66 -21.47
C PHE A 15 31.78 -9.80 -21.56
N GLU A 16 32.00 -10.80 -22.42
CA GLU A 16 31.12 -11.97 -22.52
C GLU A 16 31.00 -12.70 -21.18
N LYS A 17 32.12 -12.87 -20.47
CA LYS A 17 32.13 -13.49 -19.15
C LYS A 17 31.35 -12.70 -18.10
N GLN A 18 31.41 -11.36 -18.15
CA GLN A 18 30.61 -10.51 -17.26
C GLN A 18 29.12 -10.58 -17.59
N VAL A 19 28.76 -10.57 -18.88
CA VAL A 19 27.36 -10.70 -19.34
C VAL A 19 26.76 -12.04 -18.92
N GLU A 20 27.48 -13.14 -19.14
CA GLU A 20 27.00 -14.49 -18.79
C GLU A 20 26.84 -14.69 -17.28
N SER A 21 27.74 -14.12 -16.47
CA SER A 21 27.63 -14.17 -15.00
C SER A 21 26.49 -13.29 -14.44
N THR A 22 26.19 -12.17 -15.12
CA THR A 22 25.12 -11.26 -14.70
C THR A 22 23.75 -11.81 -15.05
N ASP A 23 23.59 -12.43 -16.22
CA ASP A 23 22.31 -12.98 -16.66
C ASP A 23 21.94 -14.24 -15.88
N SER A 24 22.87 -15.18 -15.74
CA SER A 24 22.63 -16.44 -15.02
C SER A 24 22.32 -16.22 -13.53
N SER A 25 23.03 -15.30 -12.86
CA SER A 25 22.79 -14.98 -11.45
C SER A 25 21.49 -14.21 -11.23
N THR A 26 21.08 -13.37 -12.18
CA THR A 26 19.83 -12.61 -12.13
C THR A 26 18.62 -13.51 -12.38
N LEU A 27 18.68 -14.38 -13.40
CA LEU A 27 17.63 -15.36 -13.68
C LEU A 27 17.46 -16.34 -12.51
N SER A 28 18.55 -16.79 -11.89
CA SER A 28 18.49 -17.66 -10.71
C SER A 28 17.84 -16.97 -9.49
N LYS A 29 18.16 -15.69 -9.24
CA LYS A 29 17.54 -14.89 -8.17
C LYS A 29 16.05 -14.68 -8.40
N LEU A 30 15.64 -14.35 -9.62
CA LEU A 30 14.22 -14.17 -9.97
C LEU A 30 13.44 -15.47 -9.81
N ASN A 31 13.99 -16.59 -10.28
CA ASN A 31 13.33 -17.90 -10.16
C ASN A 31 13.20 -18.33 -8.70
N ARG A 32 14.24 -18.13 -7.88
CA ARG A 32 14.21 -18.40 -6.44
C ARG A 32 13.24 -17.50 -5.69
N ALA A 33 13.13 -16.21 -6.06
CA ALA A 33 12.16 -15.29 -5.49
C ALA A 33 10.72 -15.71 -5.84
N ARG A 34 10.47 -16.15 -7.09
CA ARG A 34 9.18 -16.69 -7.52
C ARG A 34 8.78 -17.92 -6.72
N HIS A 35 9.68 -18.89 -6.57
CA HIS A 35 9.42 -20.08 -5.76
C HIS A 35 9.16 -19.74 -4.29
N LYS A 36 9.91 -18.81 -3.71
CA LYS A 36 9.70 -18.33 -2.33
C LYS A 36 8.33 -17.66 -2.15
N ALA A 37 7.88 -16.88 -3.13
CA ALA A 37 6.55 -16.28 -3.13
C ALA A 37 5.44 -17.35 -3.21
N LEU A 38 5.59 -18.34 -4.09
CA LEU A 38 4.63 -19.44 -4.22
C LEU A 38 4.56 -20.31 -2.97
N GLU A 39 5.69 -20.65 -2.34
CA GLU A 39 5.73 -21.37 -1.07
C GLU A 39 5.04 -20.60 0.07
N SER A 40 5.14 -19.26 0.08
CA SER A 40 4.46 -18.42 1.06
C SER A 40 2.93 -18.37 0.87
N ILE A 41 2.46 -18.53 -0.37
CA ILE A 41 1.03 -18.58 -0.71
C ILE A 41 0.45 -19.93 -0.30
N ASP A 42 1.16 -21.03 -0.55
CA ASP A 42 0.65 -22.39 -0.27
C ASP A 42 0.62 -22.69 1.25
N LYS A 43 1.53 -22.08 2.02
CA LYS A 43 1.57 -22.22 3.48
C LYS A 43 0.45 -21.47 4.22
N LYS A 44 -0.31 -20.62 3.54
CA LYS A 44 -1.46 -19.88 4.11
C LYS A 44 -2.79 -20.67 4.02
N SER A 45 -2.72 -21.99 3.83
CA SER A 45 -3.88 -22.89 3.99
C SER A 45 -4.23 -23.19 5.46
N ASN A 46 -4.27 -22.16 6.31
CA ASN A 46 -4.97 -22.19 7.61
C ASN A 46 -6.29 -21.38 7.54
N LEU A 47 -6.84 -21.25 6.33
CA LEU A 47 -8.09 -20.57 5.95
C LEU A 47 -9.37 -21.15 6.58
N LYS A 48 -9.26 -22.10 7.53
CA LYS A 48 -10.41 -22.62 8.27
C LYS A 48 -10.84 -21.65 9.39
N ILE A 49 -9.92 -20.86 9.94
CA ILE A 49 -10.22 -19.93 11.04
C ILE A 49 -10.82 -18.62 10.49
N THR A 50 -10.41 -18.17 9.31
CA THR A 50 -10.93 -16.95 8.66
C THR A 50 -12.36 -17.11 8.12
N LYS A 51 -12.81 -18.33 7.78
CA LYS A 51 -14.19 -18.57 7.33
C LYS A 51 -15.26 -18.36 8.41
N PHE A 52 -14.90 -18.48 9.69
CA PHE A 52 -15.84 -18.25 10.81
C PHE A 52 -15.75 -16.84 11.40
N ILE A 53 -14.64 -16.12 11.21
CA ILE A 53 -14.44 -14.77 11.75
C ILE A 53 -15.02 -13.69 10.82
N LEU A 54 -15.07 -13.93 9.51
CA LEU A 54 -15.60 -12.97 8.53
C LEU A 54 -17.07 -12.54 8.75
N PRO A 55 -18.03 -13.41 9.12
CA PRO A 55 -19.41 -12.95 9.33
C PRO A 55 -19.61 -12.18 10.65
N VAL A 56 -18.71 -12.34 11.64
CA VAL A 56 -18.87 -11.76 12.98
C VAL A 56 -18.41 -10.30 13.02
N THR A 57 -17.39 -9.93 12.24
CA THR A 57 -16.92 -8.53 12.19
C THR A 57 -17.91 -7.61 11.47
N SER A 58 -18.64 -8.11 10.47
CA SER A 58 -19.63 -7.32 9.72
C SER A 58 -20.83 -6.91 10.59
N THR A 59 -21.32 -7.79 11.47
CA THR A 59 -22.47 -7.49 12.34
C THR A 59 -22.12 -6.49 13.44
N ALA A 60 -20.91 -6.57 14.01
CA ALA A 60 -20.46 -5.62 15.02
C ALA A 60 -20.35 -4.18 14.47
N PHE A 61 -19.86 -4.03 13.23
CA PHE A 61 -19.75 -2.73 12.59
C PHE A 61 -21.13 -2.11 12.28
N ILE A 62 -22.07 -2.89 11.74
CA ILE A 62 -23.44 -2.43 11.47
C ILE A 62 -24.14 -2.02 12.77
N PHE A 63 -23.97 -2.79 13.85
CA PHE A 63 -24.56 -2.47 15.14
C PHE A 63 -23.98 -1.17 15.74
N PHE A 64 -22.66 -0.99 15.64
CA PHE A 64 -21.99 0.23 16.10
C PHE A 64 -22.42 1.45 15.28
N LEU A 65 -22.54 1.31 13.96
CA LEU A 65 -23.04 2.36 13.08
C LEU A 65 -24.50 2.71 13.40
N SER A 66 -25.34 1.70 13.62
CA SER A 66 -26.76 1.91 13.95
C SER A 66 -26.95 2.60 15.31
N LEU A 67 -26.10 2.30 16.30
CA LEU A 67 -26.11 3.00 17.60
C LEU A 67 -25.73 4.47 17.48
N ASN A 68 -24.73 4.79 16.64
CA ASN A 68 -24.34 6.18 16.39
C ASN A 68 -25.45 6.97 15.67
N ILE A 69 -26.15 6.35 14.72
CA ILE A 69 -27.28 6.97 14.00
C ILE A 69 -28.46 7.25 14.94
N MET A 70 -28.81 6.34 15.85
CA MET A 70 -29.90 6.57 16.80
C MET A 70 -29.59 7.72 17.79
N GLN A 71 -28.35 7.84 18.26
CA GLN A 71 -27.94 8.96 19.13
C GLN A 71 -27.93 10.31 18.39
N PHE A 72 -27.75 10.29 17.07
CA PHE A 72 -27.83 11.47 16.22
C PHE A 72 -29.28 11.97 16.04
N GLU A 73 -30.27 11.07 16.05
CA GLU A 73 -31.69 11.47 15.95
C GLU A 73 -32.26 12.10 17.22
N GLU A 74 -31.76 11.77 18.41
CA GLU A 74 -32.21 12.43 19.65
C GLU A 74 -31.65 13.85 19.81
N ASN A 75 -30.57 14.20 19.10
CA ASN A 75 -30.02 15.57 19.02
C ASN A 75 -30.51 16.36 17.78
N LYS A 76 -31.63 15.95 17.20
CA LYS A 76 -32.19 16.50 15.96
C LYS A 76 -33.08 17.74 16.19
N GLU A 77 -32.70 18.64 17.10
CA GLU A 77 -33.15 20.04 17.02
C GLU A 77 -32.14 20.93 16.28
N ASN A 78 -30.93 20.44 16.01
CA ASN A 78 -29.93 21.12 15.18
C ASN A 78 -29.48 20.23 14.02
N SER A 79 -30.43 19.66 13.28
CA SER A 79 -30.10 19.00 12.02
C SER A 79 -29.57 20.04 11.04
N LEU A 80 -28.24 20.08 10.90
CA LEU A 80 -27.61 20.52 9.66
C LEU A 80 -28.17 19.62 8.57
N ALA A 81 -29.26 20.07 7.94
CA ALA A 81 -29.76 19.50 6.72
C ALA A 81 -28.63 19.67 5.69
N PHE A 82 -27.85 18.62 5.51
CA PHE A 82 -27.01 18.48 4.34
C PHE A 82 -27.94 18.16 3.18
N ASP A 83 -28.65 19.18 2.71
CA ASP A 83 -29.40 19.19 1.46
C ASP A 83 -28.38 19.33 0.32
N ALA A 84 -27.45 18.37 0.23
CA ALA A 84 -26.62 18.24 -0.96
C ALA A 84 -27.44 17.46 -1.97
N PRO A 85 -27.70 18.01 -3.18
CA PRO A 85 -28.38 17.26 -4.22
C PRO A 85 -27.61 15.97 -4.45
N VAL A 86 -28.31 14.84 -4.62
CA VAL A 86 -27.72 13.52 -4.89
C VAL A 86 -26.67 13.57 -6.02
N THR A 87 -26.82 14.53 -6.92
CA THR A 87 -25.88 14.89 -7.99
C THR A 87 -24.50 15.33 -7.47
N ASP A 88 -24.39 16.08 -6.38
CA ASP A 88 -23.10 16.52 -5.82
C ASP A 88 -22.34 15.35 -5.18
N ILE A 89 -23.06 14.38 -4.61
CA ILE A 89 -22.46 13.14 -4.07
C ILE A 89 -21.96 12.24 -5.20
N GLU A 90 -22.71 12.14 -6.31
CA GLU A 90 -22.28 11.42 -7.51
C GLU A 90 -21.03 12.06 -8.15
N ILE A 91 -20.92 13.39 -8.14
CA ILE A 91 -19.75 14.13 -8.62
C ILE A 91 -18.52 13.89 -7.71
N ILE A 92 -18.69 13.78 -6.38
CA ILE A 92 -17.60 13.50 -5.43
C ILE A 92 -17.16 12.03 -5.46
N LEU A 93 -18.08 11.10 -5.78
CA LEU A 93 -17.82 9.66 -5.90
C LEU A 93 -17.47 9.24 -7.34
N SER A 94 -17.33 10.21 -8.25
CA SER A 94 -16.84 9.96 -9.59
C SER A 94 -15.36 9.54 -9.53
N GLU A 95 -14.94 8.61 -10.38
CA GLU A 95 -13.58 8.06 -10.37
C GLU A 95 -12.50 9.15 -10.48
N GLU A 96 -12.75 10.20 -11.27
CA GLU A 96 -11.84 11.36 -11.42
C GLU A 96 -11.70 12.20 -10.14
N SER A 97 -12.77 12.37 -9.35
CA SER A 97 -12.72 13.12 -8.09
C SER A 97 -12.13 12.29 -6.96
N LEU A 98 -12.31 10.96 -6.98
CA LEU A 98 -11.66 10.04 -6.04
C LEU A 98 -10.13 10.06 -6.19
N ASP A 99 -9.60 10.03 -7.42
CA ASP A 99 -8.16 10.13 -7.69
C ASP A 99 -7.55 11.45 -7.17
N MET A 100 -8.32 12.55 -7.25
CA MET A 100 -7.90 13.84 -6.71
C MET A 100 -7.99 13.89 -5.18
N ILE A 101 -9.04 13.32 -4.59
CA ILE A 101 -9.22 13.24 -3.14
C ILE A 101 -8.14 12.36 -2.51
N GLU A 102 -7.78 11.23 -3.13
CA GLU A 102 -6.71 10.33 -2.67
C GLU A 102 -5.37 11.05 -2.58
N GLN A 103 -5.04 11.91 -3.55
CA GLN A 103 -3.81 12.70 -3.51
C GLN A 103 -3.82 13.69 -2.34
N ILE A 104 -4.94 14.36 -2.09
CA ILE A 104 -5.08 15.33 -0.98
C ILE A 104 -4.99 14.61 0.38
N GLU A 105 -5.62 13.45 0.51
CA GLU A 105 -5.56 12.61 1.71
C GLU A 105 -4.12 12.14 1.96
N PHE A 106 -3.39 11.73 0.92
CA PHE A 106 -1.99 11.34 1.02
C PHE A 106 -1.11 12.48 1.58
N TYR A 107 -1.27 13.71 1.09
CA TYR A 107 -0.51 14.85 1.62
C TYR A 107 -0.90 15.22 3.05
N SER A 108 -2.19 15.11 3.39
CA SER A 108 -2.68 15.35 4.75
C SER A 108 -2.11 14.32 5.73
N TRP A 109 -2.04 13.05 5.31
CA TRP A 109 -1.44 11.99 6.10
C TRP A 109 0.07 12.19 6.31
N LEU A 110 0.81 12.65 5.29
CA LEU A 110 2.23 12.99 5.43
C LEU A 110 2.45 14.13 6.45
N GLU A 111 1.63 15.17 6.42
CA GLU A 111 1.68 16.26 7.39
C GLU A 111 1.43 15.75 8.82
N GLU A 112 0.45 14.84 8.99
CA GLU A 112 0.19 14.21 10.29
C GLU A 112 1.38 13.34 10.77
N GLN A 113 2.07 12.63 9.87
CA GLN A 113 3.29 11.88 10.24
C GLN A 113 4.42 12.82 10.69
N ASP A 114 4.64 13.93 9.97
CA ASP A 114 5.66 14.91 10.33
C ASP A 114 5.36 15.52 11.72
N ASP A 115 4.09 15.83 12.01
CA ASP A 115 3.66 16.31 13.32
C ASP A 115 3.88 15.28 14.42
N ILE A 116 3.56 14.00 14.18
CA ILE A 116 3.81 12.90 15.12
C ILE A 116 5.30 12.75 15.41
N ASP A 117 6.15 12.80 14.38
CA ASP A 117 7.61 12.70 14.52
C ASP A 117 8.20 13.87 15.30
N LEU A 118 7.69 15.09 15.09
CA LEU A 118 8.06 16.27 15.86
C LEU A 118 7.67 16.10 17.34
N ILE A 119 6.45 15.65 17.62
CA ILE A 119 5.99 15.38 18.99
C ILE A 119 6.87 14.33 19.66
N GLN A 120 7.22 13.24 18.95
CA GLN A 120 8.07 12.19 19.47
C GLN A 120 9.49 12.69 19.79
N LYS A 121 10.05 13.56 18.94
CA LYS A 121 11.35 14.19 19.15
C LYS A 121 11.36 15.11 20.38
N TYR A 122 10.33 15.93 20.55
CA TYR A 122 10.19 16.79 21.74
C TYR A 122 10.08 15.96 23.03
N LEU A 123 9.36 14.84 23.00
CA LEU A 123 9.25 13.94 24.17
C LEU A 123 10.57 13.26 24.53
N GLN A 124 11.48 13.04 23.56
CA GLN A 124 12.83 12.52 23.84
C GLN A 124 13.81 13.58 24.37
N GLU A 125 13.63 14.86 24.04
CA GLU A 125 14.51 15.93 24.54
C GLU A 125 14.13 16.42 25.96
N VAL A 126 12.90 16.19 26.40
CA VAL A 126 12.38 16.63 27.71
C VAL A 126 12.42 15.53 28.79
N GLY A 127 12.75 14.29 28.43
CA GLY A 127 12.96 13.16 29.35
C GLY A 127 14.43 12.91 29.67
#